data_AF-A0A257WIM7-F1
#
_entry.id   AF-A0A257WIM7-F1
#
_cell.length_a   1.000
_cell.length_b   1.000
_cell.length_c   1.000
_cell.angle_alpha   90.00
_cell.angle_beta   90.00
_cell.angle_gamma   90.00
#
_symmetry.space_group_name_H-M   'P 1'
#
loop_
_entity.id
_entity.type
_entity.pdbx_description
1 polymer ?
#
loop_
_entity_poly.entity_id
_entity_poly.type
_entity_poly.pdbx_seq_one_letter_code
_entity_poly.pdbx_strand_id
1 'polypeptide(L)' 'GGAYGWITVQGEGLVNGLKLQTPAMIRFGQMTMDEVFVTAKAAGEGVVFENTGTEPLVGLRYFGPEAQKDAPNIGAYK' A
#
# COMPACT_ATOMS: atom_id res chain seq x y z
N GLY A 1 -7.10 3.65 10.56
CA GLY A 1 -5.70 4.06 10.31
C GLY A 1 -5.64 5.52 9.91
N GLY A 2 -4.50 6.19 10.07
CA GLY A 2 -4.25 7.48 9.39
C GLY A 2 -3.98 7.30 7.90
N ALA A 3 -3.85 8.41 7.15
CA ALA A 3 -3.45 8.36 5.75
C ALA A 3 -2.05 7.75 5.59
N TYR A 4 -1.81 7.06 4.47
CA TYR A 4 -0.53 6.41 4.19
C TYR A 4 -0.24 6.28 2.69
N GLY A 5 1.04 6.22 2.36
CA GLY A 5 1.51 5.79 1.05
C GLY A 5 1.65 4.28 0.98
N TRP A 6 1.37 3.71 -0.19
CA TRP A 6 1.60 2.31 -0.51
C TRP A 6 2.52 2.21 -1.73
N ILE A 7 3.52 1.33 -1.66
CA ILE A 7 4.43 1.01 -2.77
C ILE A 7 4.41 -0.51 -2.98
N THR A 8 4.10 -0.95 -4.19
CA THR A 8 4.00 -2.38 -4.57
C THR A 8 5.37 -2.89 -4.98
N VAL A 9 5.93 -3.83 -4.21
CA VAL A 9 7.29 -4.35 -4.40
C VAL A 9 7.33 -5.77 -4.95
N GLN A 10 6.23 -6.50 -4.87
CA GLN A 10 6.04 -7.77 -5.59
C GLN A 10 4.57 -7.97 -5.94
N GLY A 11 4.29 -8.62 -7.07
CA GLY A 11 2.95 -9.06 -7.43
C GLY A 11 2.08 -8.00 -8.08
N GLU A 12 0.82 -8.39 -8.25
CA GLU A 12 -0.25 -7.57 -8.79
C GLU A 12 -1.54 -7.82 -8.04
N GLY A 13 -2.40 -6.81 -8.00
CA GLY A 13 -3.61 -6.85 -7.22
C GLY A 13 -4.47 -5.62 -7.39
N LEU A 14 -5.40 -5.48 -6.45
CA LEU A 14 -6.28 -4.33 -6.34
C LEU A 14 -6.23 -3.73 -4.94
N VAL A 15 -6.41 -2.41 -4.87
CA VAL A 15 -6.63 -1.65 -3.63
C VAL A 15 -7.89 -0.82 -3.79
N ASN A 16 -8.97 -1.18 -3.08
CA ASN A 16 -10.30 -0.61 -3.29
C ASN A 16 -10.69 -0.52 -4.80
N GLY A 17 -10.35 -1.54 -5.59
CA GLY A 17 -10.60 -1.60 -7.03
C GLY A 17 -9.60 -0.86 -7.93
N LEU A 18 -8.66 -0.10 -7.37
CA LEU A 18 -7.54 0.48 -8.12
C LEU A 18 -6.46 -0.58 -8.36
N LYS A 19 -5.85 -0.59 -9.55
CA LYS A 19 -4.79 -1.54 -9.88
C LYS A 19 -3.52 -1.27 -9.07
N LEU A 20 -2.93 -2.36 -8.57
CA LEU A 20 -1.59 -2.43 -8.02
C LEU A 20 -0.76 -3.37 -8.88
N GLN A 21 0.44 -2.95 -9.26
CA GLN A 21 1.37 -3.80 -9.99
C GLN A 21 2.81 -3.39 -9.73
N THR A 22 3.67 -4.34 -9.38
CA THR A 22 5.11 -4.09 -9.31
C THR A 22 5.66 -3.76 -10.70
N PRO A 23 6.42 -2.67 -10.85
CA PRO A 23 6.88 -2.25 -12.15
C PRO A 23 8.07 -3.10 -12.58
N ALA A 24 7.97 -3.76 -13.74
CA ALA A 24 9.11 -4.43 -14.36
C ALA A 24 10.02 -3.45 -15.15
N MET A 25 9.42 -2.39 -15.71
CA MET A 25 10.13 -1.34 -16.46
C MET A 25 9.33 -0.04 -16.43
N ILE A 26 9.98 1.07 -16.08
CA ILE A 26 9.36 2.40 -16.02
C ILE A 26 9.82 3.22 -17.22
N ARG A 27 8.89 3.76 -17.99
CA ARG A 27 9.16 4.68 -19.12
C ARG A 27 8.80 6.11 -18.73
N PHE A 28 9.58 7.07 -19.20
CA PHE A 28 9.28 8.48 -18.98
C PHE A 28 7.91 8.85 -19.55
N GLY A 29 7.06 9.48 -18.74
CA GLY A 29 5.69 9.88 -19.09
C GLY A 29 4.65 8.76 -19.04
N GLN A 30 5.05 7.50 -18.78
CA GLN A 30 4.11 6.41 -18.57
C GLN A 30 3.63 6.41 -17.12
N MET A 31 2.32 6.34 -16.91
CA MET A 31 1.74 6.14 -15.60
C MET A 31 1.99 4.71 -15.12
N THR A 32 2.52 4.58 -13.91
CA THR A 32 2.72 3.31 -13.22
C THR A 32 1.58 3.04 -12.24
N MET A 33 1.47 1.80 -11.78
CA MET A 33 0.43 1.33 -10.85
C MET A 33 1.04 0.80 -9.56
N ASP A 34 2.30 1.12 -9.30
CA ASP A 34 3.05 0.61 -8.16
C ASP A 34 2.81 1.45 -6.90
N GLU A 35 2.47 2.73 -7.05
CA GLU A 35 2.25 3.64 -5.93
C GLU A 35 0.79 4.12 -5.84
N VAL A 36 0.23 4.11 -4.62
CA VAL A 36 -1.05 4.75 -4.33
C VAL A 36 -0.99 5.49 -2.99
N PHE A 37 -1.86 6.50 -2.85
CA PHE A 37 -2.07 7.19 -1.58
C PHE A 37 -3.44 6.86 -1.01
N VAL A 38 -3.46 6.32 0.20
CA VAL A 38 -4.69 6.06 0.95
C VAL A 38 -4.99 7.28 1.83
N THR A 39 -6.13 7.92 1.55
CA THR A 39 -6.60 9.08 2.32
C THR A 39 -7.03 8.68 3.74
N ALA A 40 -7.04 9.65 4.66
CA ALA A 40 -7.48 9.40 6.03
C ALA A 40 -8.92 8.87 6.10
N LYS A 41 -9.81 9.33 5.20
CA LYS A 41 -11.18 8.83 5.08
C LYS A 41 -11.19 7.34 4.69
N ALA A 42 -10.50 6.97 3.60
CA ALA A 42 -10.43 5.58 3.16
C ALA A 42 -9.77 4.67 4.22
N ALA A 43 -8.72 5.14 4.88
CA ALA A 43 -8.08 4.41 5.97
C ALA A 43 -8.96 4.27 7.23
N GLY A 44 -9.95 5.16 7.40
CA GLY A 44 -10.97 5.10 8.46
C GLY A 44 -12.14 4.17 8.11
N GLU A 45 -12.56 4.15 6.84
CA GLU A 45 -13.62 3.26 6.32
C GLU A 45 -13.13 1.80 6.13
N GLY A 46 -11.82 1.62 6.01
CA GLY A 46 -11.19 0.34 5.71
C GLY A 46 -10.73 0.27 4.26
N VAL A 47 -9.62 -0.44 4.04
CA VAL A 47 -9.04 -0.63 2.71
C VAL A 47 -8.95 -2.12 2.42
N VAL A 48 -9.50 -2.52 1.28
CA VAL A 48 -9.46 -3.89 0.79
C VAL A 48 -8.30 -4.04 -0.18
N PHE A 49 -7.43 -4.99 0.11
CA PHE A 49 -6.38 -5.43 -0.79
C PHE A 49 -6.75 -6.82 -1.31
N GLU A 50 -6.73 -6.97 -2.63
CA GLU A 50 -7.01 -8.24 -3.30
C GLU A 50 -5.77 -8.63 -4.10
N ASN A 51 -5.24 -9.82 -3.83
CA ASN A 51 -4.19 -10.39 -4.67
C ASN A 51 -4.84 -11.06 -5.88
N THR A 52 -4.61 -10.50 -7.06
CA THR A 52 -5.14 -11.04 -8.33
C THR A 52 -4.10 -11.82 -9.11
N GLY A 53 -2.84 -11.77 -8.69
CA GLY A 53 -1.72 -12.45 -9.33
C GLY A 53 -1.51 -13.88 -8.83
N THR A 54 -0.60 -14.60 -9.49
CA THR A 54 -0.15 -15.94 -9.09
C THR A 54 0.96 -15.92 -8.04
N GLU A 55 1.55 -14.76 -7.78
CA GLU A 55 2.61 -14.54 -6.81
C GLU A 55 2.13 -13.72 -5.60
N PRO A 56 2.88 -13.66 -4.50
CA PRO A 56 2.53 -12.81 -3.36
C PRO A 56 2.42 -11.34 -3.74
N LEU A 57 1.30 -10.71 -3.37
CA LEU A 57 1.17 -9.25 -3.38
C LEU A 57 1.89 -8.68 -2.15
N VAL A 58 3.06 -8.08 -2.36
CA VAL A 58 3.87 -7.48 -1.30
C VAL A 58 3.94 -5.97 -1.52
N GLY A 59 3.69 -5.21 -0.47
CA GLY A 59 3.84 -3.76 -0.51
C GLY A 59 4.31 -3.17 0.80
N LEU A 60 4.91 -1.98 0.68
CA LEU A 60 5.37 -1.17 1.79
C LEU A 60 4.30 -0.13 2.12
N ARG A 61 3.83 -0.11 3.37
CA ARG A 61 2.98 0.97 3.88
C ARG A 61 3.83 2.00 4.59
N TYR A 62 3.84 3.21 4.07
CA TYR A 62 4.54 4.35 4.66
C TYR A 62 3.55 5.27 5.37
N PHE A 63 3.64 5.31 6.69
CA PHE A 63 2.79 6.13 7.55
C PHE A 63 3.50 7.40 8.00
N GLY A 64 2.77 8.51 8.05
CA GLY A 64 3.25 9.71 8.72
C GLY A 64 3.33 9.53 10.25
N PRO A 65 4.00 10.46 10.96
CA PRO A 65 4.01 10.46 12.43
C PRO A 65 2.60 10.42 13.00
N GLU A 66 2.41 9.71 14.12
CA GLU A 66 1.13 9.61 14.84
C GLU A 66 -0.06 9.05 14.03
N ALA A 67 0.15 8.55 12.80
CA ALA A 67 -0.91 7.97 11.97
C ALA A 67 -1.50 6.67 12.56
N GLN A 68 -0.75 6.01 13.45
CA GLN A 68 -1.23 4.91 14.27
C GLN A 68 -0.86 5.11 15.73
N LYS A 69 -1.79 5.70 16.48
CA LYS A 69 -1.66 5.91 17.94
C LYS A 69 -1.57 4.61 18.71
N ASP A 70 -2.24 3.57 18.22
CA ASP A 70 -2.26 2.25 18.84
C ASP A 70 -1.19 1.31 18.25
N ALA A 71 -0.27 1.84 17.42
CA ALA A 71 0.83 1.03 16.92
C ALA A 71 1.70 0.56 18.09
N PRO A 72 2.16 -0.71 18.07
CA PRO A 72 3.12 -1.18 19.05
C PRO A 72 4.42 -0.38 18.96
N ASN A 73 5.05 -0.16 20.12
CA ASN A 73 6.38 0.44 20.19
C ASN A 73 7.39 -0.38 19.37
N ILE A 74 8.42 0.29 18.85
CA ILE A 74 9.54 -0.38 18.18
C ILE A 74 10.13 -1.43 19.13
N GLY A 75 10.11 -2.69 18.72
CA GLY A 75 10.64 -3.81 19.51
C GLY A 75 9.65 -4.49 20.45
N ALA A 76 8.36 -4.11 20.46
CA ALA A 76 7.34 -4.74 21.32
C ALA A 76 7.01 -6.21 21.00
N TYR A 77 7.64 -6.79 19.98
CA TYR A 77 7.57 -8.23 19.68
C TYR A 77 8.50 -9.08 20.56
N LYS A 78 9.38 -8.44 21.33
CA LYS A 78 10.31 -9.10 22.25
C LYS A 78 9.74 -9.21 23.65
#